data_AF-A0A3P6H505-F1
#
_entry.id   AF-A0A3P6H505-F1
#
_cell.length_a   1.000
_cell.length_b   1.000
_cell.length_c   1.000
_cell.angle_alpha   90.00
_cell.angle_beta   90.00
_cell.angle_gamma   90.00
#
_symmetry.space_group_name_H-M   'P 1'
#
loop_
_entity.id
_entity.type
_entity.pdbx_description
1 polymer ?
#
loop_
_entity_poly.entity_id
_entity_poly.type
_entity_poly.pdbx_seq_one_letter_code
_entity_poly.pdbx_strand_id
1 'polypeptide(L)'
;MKIKYFLACFEVEFLCYFLWFRGTRTPKKFGIRRNSVKKFVVQFLKSGAYVGLIRNGPHKLPCLSKFRLQFLSVLGFLSTLASAEPHKMVFVVNMSLKMRAGKIAAQVGHATLGVYRLAQRSDKGQQALTAWRSVGEMKVVVKGDSTDHLLELFKESRDKGLFVYVVSDAGRTQIPAGSRTVLGIFGPSETVDSVSGKLKLL
;
A
#
# COMPACT_ATOMS: atom_id res chain seq x y z
N MET A 1 14.82 -8.24 14.19
CA MET A 1 16.20 -7.70 14.21
C MET A 1 17.08 -8.12 13.02
N LYS A 2 16.75 -9.17 12.24
CA LYS A 2 17.58 -9.69 11.15
C LYS A 2 17.55 -8.91 9.80
N ILE A 3 16.56 -8.03 9.57
CA ILE A 3 16.41 -7.29 8.30
C ILE A 3 17.27 -6.01 8.22
N LYS A 4 17.60 -5.40 9.37
CA LYS A 4 18.44 -4.18 9.41
C LYS A 4 19.88 -4.45 8.95
N TYR A 5 20.41 -5.65 9.20
CA TYR A 5 21.76 -6.03 8.81
C TYR A 5 21.88 -6.39 7.32
N PHE A 6 20.82 -6.93 6.72
CA PHE A 6 20.82 -7.30 5.31
C PHE A 6 20.85 -6.07 4.40
N LEU A 7 20.14 -5.00 4.76
CA LEU A 7 20.15 -3.72 4.04
C LEU A 7 21.46 -2.94 4.24
N ALA A 8 22.10 -3.02 5.41
CA ALA A 8 23.38 -2.36 5.66
C ALA A 8 24.53 -3.00 4.88
N CYS A 9 24.50 -4.32 4.69
CA CYS A 9 25.49 -5.03 3.88
C CYS A 9 25.34 -4.68 2.38
N PHE A 10 24.09 -4.50 1.92
CA PHE A 10 23.78 -4.13 0.53
C PHE A 10 24.14 -2.68 0.19
N GLU A 11 24.00 -1.73 1.14
CA GLU A 11 24.37 -0.32 0.93
C GLU A 11 25.87 -0.11 0.73
N VAL A 12 26.73 -0.91 1.36
CA VAL A 12 28.20 -0.75 1.25
C VAL A 12 28.74 -1.41 -0.02
N GLU A 13 28.25 -2.60 -0.37
CA GLU A 13 28.73 -3.31 -1.56
C GLU A 13 28.25 -2.66 -2.86
N PHE A 14 26.99 -2.20 -2.93
CA PHE A 14 26.46 -1.57 -4.15
C PHE A 14 27.11 -0.20 -4.40
N LEU A 15 27.41 0.57 -3.35
CA LEU A 15 28.11 1.85 -3.47
C LEU A 15 29.59 1.65 -3.83
N CYS A 16 30.26 0.64 -3.27
CA CYS A 16 31.61 0.26 -3.65
C CYS A 16 31.68 -0.19 -5.12
N TYR A 17 30.70 -0.96 -5.60
CA TYR A 17 30.63 -1.38 -7.01
C TYR A 17 30.35 -0.20 -7.95
N PHE A 18 29.45 0.71 -7.57
CA PHE A 18 29.13 1.91 -8.37
C PHE A 18 30.28 2.92 -8.41
N LEU A 19 31.03 3.09 -7.31
CA LEU A 19 32.22 3.93 -7.24
C LEU A 19 33.41 3.32 -8.01
N TRP A 20 33.54 1.99 -8.01
CA TRP A 20 34.53 1.28 -8.82
C TRP A 20 34.23 1.45 -10.31
N PHE A 21 32.98 1.27 -10.74
CA PHE A 21 32.60 1.37 -12.17
C PHE A 21 32.80 2.78 -12.75
N ARG A 22 32.81 3.83 -11.91
CA ARG A 22 33.09 5.22 -12.32
C ARG A 22 34.56 5.64 -12.16
N GLY A 23 35.46 4.73 -11.76
CA GLY A 23 36.88 5.05 -11.59
C GLY A 23 37.15 6.07 -10.46
N THR A 24 36.24 6.24 -9.52
CA THR A 24 36.39 7.20 -8.42
C THR A 24 36.91 6.51 -7.16
N ARG A 25 37.97 7.08 -6.56
CA ARG A 25 38.65 6.56 -5.34
C ARG A 25 37.68 6.40 -4.16
N THR A 26 38.07 5.51 -3.24
CA THR A 26 37.34 4.98 -2.07
C THR A 26 36.53 6.00 -1.24
N PRO A 27 35.39 5.59 -0.64
CA PRO A 27 34.48 6.47 0.06
C PRO A 27 34.97 6.75 1.48
N LYS A 28 35.87 7.73 1.65
CA LYS A 28 36.17 8.33 2.98
C LYS A 28 35.54 9.72 3.18
N LYS A 29 34.76 10.25 2.24
CA LYS A 29 34.30 11.65 2.30
C LYS A 29 32.88 11.95 1.81
N PHE A 30 31.94 11.00 1.88
CA PHE A 30 30.53 11.31 1.61
C PHE A 30 29.66 10.94 2.81
N GLY A 31 29.27 11.97 3.58
CA GLY A 31 28.19 11.88 4.56
C GLY A 31 26.86 11.73 3.83
N ILE A 32 26.52 10.52 3.41
CA ILE A 32 25.28 10.23 2.70
C ILE A 32 24.17 10.02 3.73
N ARG A 33 23.22 10.97 3.81
CA ARG A 33 21.98 10.78 4.59
C ARG A 33 21.15 9.65 3.97
N ARG A 34 20.70 8.68 4.77
CA ARG A 34 19.88 7.50 4.38
C ARG A 34 18.73 7.79 3.40
N ASN A 35 18.12 8.98 3.45
CA ASN A 35 17.01 9.34 2.57
C ASN A 35 17.45 9.63 1.12
N SER A 36 18.72 9.94 0.86
CA SER A 36 19.24 10.14 -0.50
C SER A 36 19.46 8.84 -1.24
N VAL A 37 19.80 7.75 -0.54
CA VAL A 37 20.04 6.43 -1.16
C VAL A 37 18.75 5.87 -1.74
N LYS A 38 17.63 5.96 -1.01
CA LYS A 38 16.31 5.52 -1.52
C LYS A 38 15.89 6.28 -2.78
N LYS A 39 16.04 7.60 -2.80
CA LYS A 39 15.74 8.42 -3.99
C LYS A 39 16.66 8.04 -5.16
N PHE A 40 17.94 7.82 -4.90
CA PHE A 40 18.91 7.44 -5.92
C PHE A 40 18.61 6.06 -6.53
N VAL A 41 18.28 5.06 -5.71
CA VAL A 41 17.92 3.72 -6.19
C VAL A 41 16.66 3.77 -7.05
N VAL A 42 15.64 4.51 -6.62
CA VAL A 42 14.41 4.70 -7.42
C VAL A 42 14.71 5.42 -8.74
N GLN A 43 15.54 6.47 -8.73
CA GLN A 43 15.94 7.20 -9.94
C GLN A 43 16.74 6.30 -10.90
N PHE A 44 17.62 5.45 -10.37
CA PHE A 44 18.45 4.51 -11.12
C PHE A 44 17.64 3.37 -11.74
N LEU A 45 16.61 2.88 -11.04
CA LEU A 45 15.68 1.89 -11.59
C LEU A 45 14.82 2.50 -12.70
N LYS A 46 14.34 3.74 -12.51
CA LYS A 46 13.54 4.47 -13.50
C LYS A 46 14.31 4.85 -14.78
N SER A 47 15.63 5.03 -14.69
CA SER A 47 16.45 5.40 -15.87
C SER A 47 16.72 4.23 -16.81
N GLY A 48 16.32 3.00 -16.48
CA GLY A 48 16.60 1.82 -17.29
C GLY A 48 18.09 1.43 -17.34
N ALA A 49 18.96 2.13 -16.59
CA ALA A 49 20.41 1.90 -16.57
C ALA A 49 20.78 0.47 -16.14
N TYR A 50 19.92 -0.17 -15.34
CA TYR A 50 20.03 -1.60 -14.97
C TYR A 50 20.03 -2.54 -16.19
N VAL A 51 19.33 -2.18 -17.28
CA VAL A 51 19.28 -2.98 -18.52
C VAL A 51 20.64 -2.99 -19.22
N GLY A 52 21.40 -1.89 -19.14
CA GLY A 52 22.75 -1.79 -19.68
C GLY A 52 23.77 -2.66 -18.94
N LEU A 53 23.61 -2.83 -17.62
CA LEU A 53 24.43 -3.73 -16.80
C LEU A 53 24.16 -5.22 -17.09
N ILE A 54 22.95 -5.57 -17.54
CA ILE A 54 22.62 -6.94 -17.97
C ILE A 54 23.18 -7.24 -19.35
N ARG A 55 23.05 -6.30 -20.30
CA ARG A 55 23.48 -6.49 -21.70
C ARG A 55 24.99 -6.52 -21.87
N ASN A 56 25.71 -5.68 -21.14
CA ASN A 56 27.18 -5.65 -21.14
C ASN A 56 27.69 -6.38 -19.89
N GLY A 57 27.58 -7.71 -19.89
CA GLY A 57 28.07 -8.53 -18.78
C GLY A 57 29.56 -8.29 -18.51
N PRO A 58 30.01 -8.33 -17.24
CA PRO A 58 31.43 -8.20 -16.91
C PRO A 58 32.17 -9.44 -17.40
N HIS A 59 32.81 -9.34 -18.56
CA HIS A 59 33.46 -10.47 -19.20
C HIS A 59 34.73 -10.99 -18.49
N LYS A 60 35.09 -10.47 -17.31
CA LYS A 60 36.27 -10.93 -16.55
C LYS A 60 36.14 -10.72 -15.03
N LEU A 61 35.27 -11.47 -14.33
CA LEU A 61 35.33 -11.58 -12.86
C LEU A 61 34.98 -13.02 -12.41
N PRO A 62 35.89 -13.78 -11.76
CA PRO A 62 35.71 -15.23 -11.54
C PRO A 62 34.73 -15.65 -10.42
N CYS A 63 33.97 -14.76 -9.76
CA CYS A 63 33.16 -15.14 -8.58
C CYS A 63 31.64 -14.87 -8.65
N LEU A 64 31.09 -14.63 -9.84
CA LEU A 64 29.75 -14.05 -10.02
C LEU A 64 28.56 -15.02 -9.94
N SER A 65 28.73 -16.32 -9.70
CA SER A 65 27.58 -17.24 -9.63
C SER A 65 26.70 -16.99 -8.39
N LYS A 66 27.30 -16.75 -7.22
CA LYS A 66 26.56 -16.39 -6.00
C LYS A 66 25.98 -14.98 -6.07
N PHE A 67 26.71 -14.05 -6.69
CA PHE A 67 26.28 -12.65 -6.82
C PHE A 67 25.05 -12.51 -7.74
N ARG A 68 24.98 -13.31 -8.82
CA ARG A 68 23.86 -13.28 -9.77
C ARG A 68 22.53 -13.69 -9.12
N LEU A 69 22.50 -14.74 -8.31
CA LEU A 69 21.27 -15.15 -7.59
C LEU A 69 20.85 -14.10 -6.57
N GLN A 70 21.80 -13.54 -5.83
CA GLN A 70 21.51 -12.56 -4.79
C GLN A 70 21.02 -11.24 -5.39
N PHE A 71 21.60 -10.81 -6.51
CA PHE A 71 21.19 -9.62 -7.25
C PHE A 71 19.82 -9.77 -7.90
N LEU A 72 19.50 -10.95 -8.47
CA LEU A 72 18.17 -11.25 -9.01
C LEU A 72 17.10 -11.29 -7.93
N SER A 73 17.42 -11.82 -6.73
CA SER A 73 16.49 -11.82 -5.60
C SER A 73 16.20 -10.41 -5.09
N VAL A 74 17.21 -9.53 -5.08
CA VAL A 74 17.05 -8.13 -4.66
C VAL A 74 16.36 -7.30 -5.72
N LEU A 75 16.59 -7.57 -7.01
CA LEU A 75 15.82 -6.98 -8.11
C LEU A 75 14.35 -7.42 -8.05
N GLY A 76 14.07 -8.70 -7.83
CA GLY A 76 12.72 -9.22 -7.63
C GLY A 76 12.01 -8.53 -6.47
N PHE A 77 12.70 -8.40 -5.34
CA PHE A 77 12.18 -7.69 -4.16
C PHE A 77 12.00 -6.18 -4.41
N LEU A 78 12.92 -5.52 -5.12
CA LEU A 78 12.82 -4.12 -5.50
C LEU A 78 11.68 -3.88 -6.50
N SER A 79 11.42 -4.82 -7.42
CA SER A 79 10.26 -4.74 -8.32
C SER A 79 8.94 -4.89 -7.56
N THR A 80 8.84 -5.82 -6.61
CA THR A 80 7.65 -5.92 -5.74
C THR A 80 7.44 -4.67 -4.88
N LEU A 81 8.51 -4.04 -4.41
CA LEU A 81 8.44 -2.77 -3.67
C LEU A 81 8.08 -1.58 -4.57
N ALA A 82 8.50 -1.60 -5.83
CA ALA A 82 8.19 -0.57 -6.80
C ALA A 82 6.76 -0.65 -7.34
N SER A 83 6.11 -1.82 -7.24
CA SER A 83 4.73 -2.08 -7.67
C SER A 83 3.74 -2.23 -6.52
N ALA A 84 4.02 -1.64 -5.34
CA ALA A 84 3.03 -1.62 -4.27
C ALA A 84 1.90 -0.66 -4.67
N GLU A 85 0.90 -1.19 -5.35
CA GLU A 85 -0.30 -0.47 -5.76
C GLU A 85 -0.84 0.34 -4.58
N PRO A 86 -1.16 1.63 -4.76
CA PRO A 86 -1.68 2.44 -3.67
C PRO A 86 -2.98 1.82 -3.18
N HIS A 87 -3.12 1.67 -1.86
CA HIS A 87 -4.33 1.16 -1.22
C HIS A 87 -5.04 2.31 -0.48
N LYS A 88 -6.36 2.21 -0.34
CA LYS A 88 -7.15 3.18 0.44
C LYS A 88 -8.37 2.53 1.08
N MET A 89 -8.88 3.19 2.12
CA MET A 89 -10.18 2.88 2.71
C MET A 89 -11.20 3.95 2.30
N VAL A 90 -12.36 3.52 1.83
CA VAL A 90 -13.50 4.40 1.55
C VAL A 90 -14.66 4.02 2.47
N PHE A 91 -15.32 5.04 3.03
CA PHE A 91 -16.45 4.88 3.92
C PHE A 91 -17.68 5.55 3.30
N VAL A 92 -18.66 4.74 2.93
CA VAL A 92 -19.93 5.20 2.36
C VAL A 92 -20.94 5.36 3.50
N VAL A 93 -21.32 6.60 3.77
CA VAL A 93 -22.24 6.96 4.87
C VAL A 93 -23.66 7.02 4.34
N ASN A 94 -24.58 6.32 4.99
CA ASN A 94 -25.99 6.34 4.65
C ASN A 94 -26.62 7.70 5.05
N MET A 95 -26.93 8.52 4.05
CA MET A 95 -27.47 9.87 4.24
C MET A 95 -28.96 9.90 4.58
N SER A 96 -29.73 8.84 4.28
CA SER A 96 -31.17 8.79 4.63
C SER A 96 -31.40 8.81 6.14
N LEU A 97 -30.41 8.36 6.92
CA LEU A 97 -30.47 8.31 8.39
C LEU A 97 -30.25 9.67 9.07
N LYS A 98 -29.91 10.72 8.30
CA LYS A 98 -29.71 12.11 8.78
C LYS A 98 -28.87 12.19 10.06
N MET A 99 -27.79 11.41 10.13
CA MET A 99 -26.93 11.32 11.31
C MET A 99 -26.21 12.65 11.57
N ARG A 100 -26.10 13.05 12.84
CA ARG A 100 -25.25 14.19 13.25
C ARG A 100 -23.77 13.85 13.06
N ALA A 101 -22.94 14.87 12.84
CA ALA A 101 -21.50 14.72 12.54
C ALA A 101 -20.75 13.83 13.54
N GLY A 102 -20.97 14.01 14.85
CA GLY A 102 -20.32 13.18 15.88
C GLY A 102 -20.70 11.69 15.80
N LYS A 103 -21.95 11.39 15.43
CA LYS A 103 -22.40 10.01 15.21
C LYS A 103 -21.76 9.43 13.95
N ILE A 104 -21.68 10.21 12.87
CA ILE A 104 -21.00 9.77 11.64
C ILE A 104 -19.54 9.43 11.95
N ALA A 105 -18.82 10.30 12.65
CA ALA A 105 -17.42 10.06 13.01
C ALA A 105 -17.24 8.75 13.81
N ALA A 106 -18.09 8.50 14.80
CA ALA A 106 -18.05 7.25 15.58
C ALA A 106 -18.31 6.02 14.70
N GLN A 107 -19.30 6.09 13.80
CA GLN A 107 -19.65 4.98 12.90
C GLN A 107 -18.56 4.71 11.86
N VAL A 108 -17.92 5.75 11.32
CA VAL A 108 -16.74 5.62 10.44
C VAL A 108 -15.57 4.99 11.19
N GLY A 109 -15.36 5.35 12.46
CA GLY A 109 -14.37 4.70 13.33
C GLY A 109 -14.64 3.20 13.49
N HIS A 110 -15.89 2.81 13.73
CA HIS A 110 -16.29 1.40 13.78
C HIS A 110 -16.07 0.67 12.44
N ALA A 111 -16.43 1.31 11.32
CA ALA A 111 -16.23 0.75 9.99
C ALA A 111 -14.73 0.55 9.69
N THR A 112 -13.88 1.52 10.07
CA THR A 112 -12.42 1.45 9.90
C THR A 112 -11.86 0.24 10.64
N LEU A 113 -12.22 0.07 11.91
CA LEU A 113 -11.72 -1.05 12.71
C LEU A 113 -12.26 -2.40 12.21
N GLY A 114 -13.51 -2.43 11.76
CA GLY A 114 -14.14 -3.62 11.19
C GLY A 114 -13.42 -4.11 9.93
N VAL A 115 -13.20 -3.22 8.95
CA VAL A 115 -12.51 -3.58 7.70
C VAL A 115 -11.03 -3.90 7.94
N TYR A 116 -10.38 -3.17 8.86
CA TYR A 116 -8.99 -3.44 9.24
C TYR A 116 -8.83 -4.86 9.83
N ARG A 117 -9.68 -5.21 10.81
CA ARG A 117 -9.64 -6.55 11.45
C ARG A 117 -9.99 -7.65 10.46
N LEU A 118 -10.92 -7.39 9.53
CA LEU A 118 -11.25 -8.33 8.46
C LEU A 118 -10.04 -8.60 7.57
N ALA A 119 -9.38 -7.55 7.07
CA ALA A 119 -8.20 -7.68 6.22
C ALA A 119 -7.05 -8.39 6.93
N GLN A 120 -6.82 -8.10 8.22
CA GLN A 120 -5.73 -8.67 9.01
C GLN A 120 -5.78 -10.22 9.11
N ARG A 121 -6.96 -10.83 8.91
CA ARG A 121 -7.16 -12.29 8.98
C ARG A 121 -6.61 -13.07 7.78
N SER A 122 -6.10 -12.39 6.75
CA SER A 122 -5.57 -13.03 5.54
C SER A 122 -4.19 -12.47 5.19
N ASP A 123 -3.32 -13.29 4.61
CA ASP A 123 -1.97 -12.85 4.18
C ASP A 123 -2.04 -11.72 3.15
N LYS A 124 -2.94 -11.83 2.17
CA LYS A 124 -3.22 -10.78 1.19
C LYS A 124 -3.62 -9.48 1.88
N GLY A 125 -4.50 -9.55 2.88
CA GLY A 125 -4.94 -8.37 3.61
C GLY A 125 -3.85 -7.78 4.51
N GLN A 126 -2.97 -8.58 5.09
CA GLN A 126 -1.81 -8.07 5.84
C GLN A 126 -0.83 -7.32 4.93
N GLN A 127 -0.59 -7.82 3.71
CA GLN A 127 0.21 -7.13 2.70
C GLN A 127 -0.45 -5.80 2.27
N ALA A 128 -1.76 -5.84 1.98
CA ALA A 128 -2.54 -4.64 1.66
C ALA A 128 -2.48 -3.60 2.79
N LEU A 129 -2.63 -4.02 4.06
CA LEU A 129 -2.52 -3.13 5.23
C LEU A 129 -1.12 -2.53 5.38
N THR A 130 -0.07 -3.30 5.05
CA THR A 130 1.31 -2.81 5.05
C THR A 130 1.50 -1.75 3.97
N ALA A 131 1.00 -1.99 2.75
CA ALA A 131 1.04 -1.01 1.67
C ALA A 131 0.28 0.28 2.04
N TRP A 132 -0.96 0.14 2.53
CA TRP A 132 -1.80 1.25 2.99
C TRP A 132 -1.13 2.11 4.07
N ARG A 133 -0.47 1.47 5.04
CA ARG A 133 0.31 2.17 6.08
C ARG A 133 1.51 2.92 5.55
N SER A 134 2.19 2.35 4.56
CA SER A 134 3.37 2.98 3.97
C SER A 134 3.07 4.27 3.21
N VAL A 135 1.79 4.47 2.82
CA VAL A 135 1.30 5.63 2.07
C VAL A 135 0.40 6.56 2.90
N GLY A 136 0.51 6.51 4.23
CA GLY A 136 -0.18 7.45 5.13
C GLY A 136 -1.61 7.08 5.50
N GLU A 137 -2.02 5.82 5.28
CA GLU A 137 -3.30 5.28 5.71
C GLU A 137 -4.51 6.06 5.20
N MET A 138 -4.57 6.33 3.89
CA MET A 138 -5.64 7.11 3.25
C MET A 138 -7.04 6.60 3.60
N LYS A 139 -7.90 7.51 4.07
CA LYS A 139 -9.30 7.30 4.43
C LYS A 139 -10.15 8.37 3.75
N VAL A 140 -11.17 7.98 3.01
CA VAL A 140 -12.08 8.91 2.31
C VAL A 140 -13.50 8.61 2.73
N VAL A 141 -14.28 9.65 3.00
CA VAL A 141 -15.69 9.50 3.41
C VAL A 141 -16.58 10.09 2.31
N VAL A 142 -17.53 9.29 1.84
CA VAL A 142 -18.45 9.63 0.74
C VAL A 142 -19.90 9.38 1.17
N LYS A 143 -20.83 9.96 0.42
CA LYS A 143 -22.27 9.87 0.62
C LYS A 143 -22.84 8.65 -0.12
N GLY A 144 -23.64 7.86 0.58
CA GLY A 144 -24.56 6.88 0.00
C GLY A 144 -26.01 7.25 0.36
N ASP A 145 -26.94 6.80 -0.46
CA ASP A 145 -28.32 7.32 -0.41
C ASP A 145 -29.22 6.55 0.56
N SER A 146 -29.06 5.23 0.65
CA SER A 146 -29.95 4.35 1.40
C SER A 146 -29.27 3.06 1.85
N THR A 147 -29.96 2.25 2.66
CA THR A 147 -29.48 0.92 3.06
C THR A 147 -29.32 -0.02 1.87
N ASP A 148 -30.20 0.09 0.87
CA ASP A 148 -30.16 -0.73 -0.34
C ASP A 148 -28.98 -0.34 -1.25
N HIS A 149 -28.74 0.97 -1.41
CA HIS A 149 -27.56 1.45 -2.14
C HIS A 149 -26.26 0.96 -1.46
N LEU A 150 -26.18 1.00 -0.11
CA LEU A 150 -25.05 0.44 0.62
C LEU A 150 -24.89 -1.08 0.38
N LEU A 151 -25.99 -1.82 0.23
CA LEU A 151 -25.95 -3.25 -0.07
C LEU A 151 -25.46 -3.58 -1.47
N GLU A 152 -25.90 -2.80 -2.45
CA GLU A 152 -25.47 -2.93 -3.84
C GLU A 152 -23.96 -2.74 -3.94
N LEU A 153 -23.45 -1.64 -3.35
CA LEU A 153 -22.01 -1.38 -3.28
C LEU A 153 -21.24 -2.45 -2.51
N PHE A 154 -21.82 -2.99 -1.43
CA PHE A 154 -21.22 -4.09 -0.67
C PHE A 154 -21.05 -5.34 -1.54
N LYS A 155 -22.10 -5.72 -2.29
CA LYS A 155 -22.06 -6.87 -3.19
C LYS A 155 -21.04 -6.66 -4.30
N GLU A 156 -21.10 -5.52 -4.99
CA GLU A 156 -20.17 -5.18 -6.06
C GLU A 156 -18.70 -5.20 -5.60
N SER A 157 -18.43 -4.62 -4.43
CA SER A 157 -17.09 -4.59 -3.84
C SER A 157 -16.59 -5.98 -3.48
N ARG A 158 -17.48 -6.84 -2.93
CA ARG A 158 -17.15 -8.22 -2.59
C ARG A 158 -16.84 -9.05 -3.83
N ASP A 159 -17.61 -8.87 -4.91
CA ASP A 159 -17.41 -9.56 -6.19
C ASP A 159 -16.06 -9.16 -6.83
N LYS A 160 -15.62 -7.92 -6.60
CA LYS A 160 -14.28 -7.43 -6.98
C LYS A 160 -13.14 -7.87 -6.04
N GLY A 161 -13.43 -8.67 -5.02
CA GLY A 161 -12.43 -9.21 -4.08
C GLY A 161 -11.86 -8.16 -3.12
N LEU A 162 -12.60 -7.08 -2.86
CA LEU A 162 -12.26 -6.05 -1.87
C LEU A 162 -12.65 -6.51 -0.46
N PHE A 163 -11.96 -5.97 0.55
CA PHE A 163 -12.37 -6.15 1.94
C PHE A 163 -13.51 -5.20 2.25
N VAL A 164 -14.64 -5.73 2.71
CA VAL A 164 -15.85 -4.96 2.98
C VAL A 164 -16.40 -5.23 4.37
N TYR A 165 -16.83 -4.18 5.05
CA TYR A 165 -17.43 -4.28 6.37
C TYR A 165 -18.59 -3.29 6.49
N VAL A 166 -19.75 -3.77 6.93
CA VAL A 166 -20.93 -2.94 7.15
C VAL A 166 -21.13 -2.76 8.64
N VAL A 167 -21.31 -1.52 9.05
CA VAL A 167 -21.75 -1.19 10.41
C VAL A 167 -23.28 -1.18 10.42
N SER A 168 -23.85 -1.91 11.36
CA SER A 168 -25.28 -1.90 11.68
C SER A 168 -25.48 -1.25 13.04
N ASP A 169 -26.49 -0.40 13.16
CA ASP A 169 -26.82 0.16 14.47
C ASP A 169 -27.46 -0.91 15.36
N ALA A 170 -26.99 -1.04 16.60
CA ALA A 170 -27.45 -2.05 17.55
C ALA A 170 -28.83 -1.72 18.18
N GLY A 171 -29.59 -0.78 17.59
CA GLY A 171 -30.92 -0.39 18.07
C GLY A 171 -30.92 0.42 19.37
N ARG A 172 -29.78 1.00 19.79
CA ARG A 172 -29.69 1.85 20.99
C ARG A 172 -29.88 3.35 20.70
N THR A 173 -30.28 3.69 19.48
CA THR A 173 -30.45 5.08 19.03
C THR A 173 -31.74 5.26 18.22
N GLN A 174 -32.05 6.50 17.85
CA GLN A 174 -33.24 6.91 17.07
C GLN A 174 -33.32 6.34 15.63
N ILE A 175 -32.49 5.35 15.26
CA ILE A 175 -32.45 4.74 13.93
C ILE A 175 -33.22 3.41 13.98
N PRO A 176 -34.04 3.08 12.97
CA PRO A 176 -34.74 1.80 12.90
C PRO A 176 -33.77 0.61 13.02
N ALA A 177 -34.11 -0.38 13.86
CA ALA A 177 -33.29 -1.58 14.06
C ALA A 177 -32.99 -2.28 12.72
N GLY A 178 -31.72 -2.69 12.52
CA GLY A 178 -31.27 -3.32 11.28
C GLY A 178 -30.79 -2.37 10.17
N SER A 179 -30.93 -1.05 10.35
CA SER A 179 -30.40 -0.07 9.39
C SER A 179 -28.87 -0.13 9.30
N ARG A 180 -28.36 -0.10 8.07
CA ARG A 180 -26.91 -0.03 7.78
C ARG A 180 -26.47 1.43 7.80
N THR A 181 -25.55 1.77 8.68
CA THR A 181 -25.11 3.16 8.89
C THR A 181 -23.95 3.53 7.97
N VAL A 182 -22.90 2.71 7.93
CA VAL A 182 -21.68 2.96 7.16
C VAL A 182 -21.17 1.66 6.54
N LEU A 183 -20.83 1.70 5.27
CA LEU A 183 -20.07 0.67 4.57
C LEU A 183 -18.60 1.08 4.48
N GLY A 184 -17.69 0.27 5.01
CA GLY A 184 -16.24 0.39 4.81
C GLY A 184 -15.77 -0.53 3.69
N ILE A 185 -14.98 0.01 2.76
CA ILE A 185 -14.39 -0.69 1.62
C ILE A 185 -12.87 -0.48 1.67
N PHE A 186 -12.09 -1.54 1.53
CA PHE A 186 -10.62 -1.48 1.55
C PHE A 186 -10.01 -2.34 0.45
N GLY A 187 -9.03 -1.77 -0.26
CA GLY A 187 -8.25 -2.46 -1.29
C GLY A 187 -7.43 -1.49 -2.14
N PRO A 188 -6.98 -1.94 -3.33
CA PRO A 188 -6.27 -1.11 -4.29
C PRO A 188 -7.11 0.10 -4.71
N SER A 189 -6.48 1.27 -4.81
CA SER A 189 -7.17 2.55 -5.03
C SER A 189 -8.01 2.54 -6.29
N GLU A 190 -7.50 2.04 -7.41
CA GLU A 190 -8.23 1.98 -8.68
C GLU A 190 -9.46 1.05 -8.60
N THR A 191 -9.31 -0.13 -7.98
CA THR A 191 -10.44 -1.05 -7.80
C THR A 191 -11.50 -0.45 -6.89
N VAL A 192 -11.10 0.26 -5.83
CA VAL A 192 -12.03 0.97 -4.95
C VAL A 192 -12.73 2.12 -5.70
N ASP A 193 -12.00 2.89 -6.50
CA ASP A 193 -12.57 3.97 -7.33
C ASP A 193 -13.56 3.48 -8.38
N SER A 194 -13.37 2.28 -8.91
CA SER A 194 -14.34 1.69 -9.84
C SER A 194 -15.73 1.47 -9.21
N VAL A 195 -15.83 1.41 -7.88
CA VAL A 195 -17.08 1.26 -7.13
C VAL A 195 -17.55 2.62 -6.60
N SER A 196 -16.67 3.36 -5.92
CA SER A 196 -17.06 4.56 -5.17
C SER A 196 -16.74 5.89 -5.85
N GLY A 197 -16.05 5.90 -6.99
CA GLY A 197 -15.49 7.12 -7.61
C GLY A 197 -16.53 8.12 -8.10
N LYS A 198 -17.78 7.68 -8.33
CA LYS A 198 -18.90 8.56 -8.71
C LYS A 198 -19.63 9.16 -7.51
N LEU A 199 -19.36 8.67 -6.29
CA LEU A 199 -20.03 9.12 -5.08
C LEU A 199 -19.48 10.48 -4.63
N LYS A 200 -20.36 11.33 -4.09
CA LYS A 200 -19.99 12.65 -3.61
C LYS A 200 -19.28 12.54 -2.26
N LEU A 201 -18.32 13.42 -2.01
CA LEU A 201 -17.68 13.56 -0.69
C LEU A 201 -18.72 13.97 0.38
N LEU A 202 -18.51 13.51 1.62
CA LEU A 202 -19.39 13.80 2.76
C LEU A 202 -19.41 15.29 3.13
#